data_AF-A0A2E5S2M8-F1
#
_entry.id   AF-A0A2E5S2M8-F1
#
_cell.length_a   1.000
_cell.length_b   1.000
_cell.length_c   1.000
_cell.angle_alpha   90.00
_cell.angle_beta   90.00
_cell.angle_gamma   90.00
#
_symmetry.space_group_name_H-M   'P 1'
#
loop_
_entity.id
_entity.type
_entity.pdbx_description
1 polymer ?
#
loop_
_entity_poly.entity_id
_entity_poly.type
_entity_poly.pdbx_seq_one_letter_code
_entity_poly.pdbx_strand_id
1 'polypeptide(L)'
;MMSAPHFPAGLYPILDLDACRNRNLNPDEIILQWKKLGWGPYQLRAKSLQAEEYAAMAEHLHARWISAESGGENRWHSRPAIIANDFLEVAWHHSDWFCGIHLGRSDLQSLSPREEQMLGQILDSGGVAGCSTHTAEEFRNALEEKRGGTGWSYVALGPVFSSDSKTNSLDQNPALGVEKVSEIVADPALSDVLSGRQIRSTAVLIGGLDPDRWRALREATERRNVEELSLVPAAIASVLDGAQRWNEALEGHS
;
A
#
# COMPACT_ATOMS: atom_id res chain seq x y z
N MET A 1 -13.21 20.39 -9.78
CA MET A 1 -12.91 18.94 -9.71
C MET A 1 -12.06 18.73 -8.47
N MET A 2 -12.46 17.86 -7.55
CA MET A 2 -11.57 17.49 -6.45
C MET A 2 -10.44 16.65 -7.04
N SER A 3 -9.18 17.03 -6.78
CA SER A 3 -8.03 16.20 -7.14
C SER A 3 -8.18 14.85 -6.44
N ALA A 4 -8.07 13.73 -7.18
CA ALA A 4 -8.05 12.41 -6.56
C ALA A 4 -7.01 12.37 -5.44
N PRO A 5 -7.21 11.60 -4.36
CA PRO A 5 -6.23 11.52 -3.30
C PRO A 5 -4.94 10.99 -3.88
N HIS A 6 -3.92 11.83 -3.92
CA HIS A 6 -2.57 11.37 -4.17
C HIS A 6 -2.17 10.44 -3.02
N PHE A 7 -1.93 9.17 -3.34
CA PHE A 7 -1.23 8.26 -2.46
C PHE A 7 0.13 8.90 -2.13
N PRO A 8 0.56 8.93 -0.85
CA PRO A 8 1.72 9.72 -0.46
C PRO A 8 2.98 9.30 -1.21
N ALA A 9 3.84 10.28 -1.47
CA ALA A 9 5.25 10.03 -1.76
C ALA A 9 5.95 9.59 -0.46
N GLY A 10 6.84 8.60 -0.53
CA GLY A 10 7.59 8.11 0.63
C GLY A 10 7.44 6.60 0.81
N LEU A 11 7.28 6.16 2.06
CA LEU A 11 7.09 4.75 2.43
C LEU A 11 5.59 4.43 2.58
N TYR A 12 5.16 3.25 2.14
CA TYR A 12 3.85 2.69 2.48
C TYR A 12 3.98 1.65 3.61
N PRO A 13 3.78 2.04 4.87
CA PRO A 13 3.86 1.11 5.99
C PRO A 13 2.68 0.14 6.04
N ILE A 14 2.98 -1.12 6.38
CA ILE A 14 2.00 -2.19 6.60
C ILE A 14 2.11 -2.66 8.05
N LEU A 15 1.06 -2.41 8.83
CA LEU A 15 0.90 -2.92 10.19
C LEU A 15 0.33 -4.34 10.13
N ASP A 16 1.23 -5.32 10.09
CA ASP A 16 0.89 -6.73 10.16
C ASP A 16 0.81 -7.17 11.63
N LEU A 17 -0.40 -7.36 12.15
CA LEU A 17 -0.61 -7.72 13.56
C LEU A 17 -0.06 -9.09 13.92
N ASP A 18 -0.10 -10.04 12.97
CA ASP A 18 0.46 -11.37 13.18
C ASP A 18 1.99 -11.29 13.30
N ALA A 19 2.62 -10.48 12.45
CA ALA A 19 4.05 -10.19 12.54
C ALA A 19 4.42 -9.46 13.84
N CYS A 20 3.60 -8.49 14.28
CA CYS A 20 3.81 -7.78 15.55
C CYS A 20 3.76 -8.76 16.73
N ARG A 21 2.74 -9.62 16.77
CA ARG A 21 2.59 -10.66 17.81
C ARG A 21 3.81 -11.59 17.85
N ASN A 22 4.24 -12.09 16.70
CA ASN A 22 5.38 -13.02 16.60
C ASN A 22 6.70 -12.40 17.04
N ARG A 23 6.84 -11.07 16.94
CA ARG A 23 8.04 -10.32 17.31
C ARG A 23 7.90 -9.58 18.64
N ASN A 24 6.81 -9.79 19.36
CA ASN A 24 6.48 -9.08 20.60
C ASN A 24 6.56 -7.54 20.45
N LEU A 25 6.06 -7.03 19.33
CA LEU A 25 6.00 -5.59 19.04
C LEU A 25 4.62 -5.04 19.42
N ASN A 26 4.59 -3.83 19.97
CA ASN A 26 3.37 -3.13 20.31
C ASN A 26 2.85 -2.33 19.10
N PRO A 27 1.65 -2.66 18.54
CA PRO A 27 1.09 -1.94 17.39
C PRO A 27 0.92 -0.43 17.63
N ASP A 28 0.55 -0.02 18.85
CA ASP A 28 0.38 1.39 19.21
C ASP A 28 1.69 2.16 19.04
N GLU A 29 2.79 1.60 19.58
CA GLU A 29 4.11 2.25 19.50
C GLU A 29 4.57 2.38 18.05
N ILE A 30 4.32 1.36 17.22
CA ILE A 30 4.66 1.37 15.80
C ILE A 30 3.96 2.52 15.07
N ILE A 31 2.63 2.62 15.17
CA ILE A 31 1.89 3.65 14.43
C ILE A 31 2.23 5.07 14.91
N LEU A 32 2.53 5.24 16.21
CA LEU A 32 2.92 6.53 16.76
C LEU A 32 4.30 6.97 16.27
N GLN A 33 5.24 6.02 16.10
CA GLN A 33 6.53 6.32 15.50
C GLN A 33 6.39 6.68 14.02
N TRP A 34 5.56 5.96 13.26
CA TRP A 34 5.28 6.33 11.87
C TRP A 34 4.67 7.72 11.76
N LYS A 35 3.75 8.09 12.66
CA LYS A 35 3.21 9.46 12.73
C LYS A 35 4.30 10.51 12.98
N LYS A 36 5.22 10.24 13.91
CA LYS A 36 6.36 11.15 14.17
C LYS A 36 7.26 11.32 12.96
N LEU A 37 7.49 10.25 12.22
CA LEU A 37 8.28 10.22 10.98
C LEU A 37 7.53 10.81 9.78
N GLY A 38 6.25 11.16 9.92
CA GLY A 38 5.44 11.66 8.82
C GLY A 38 5.10 10.59 7.78
N TRP A 39 5.12 9.31 8.14
CA TRP A 39 4.69 8.22 7.26
C TRP A 39 3.18 8.00 7.40
N GLY A 40 2.48 7.83 6.28
CA GLY A 40 1.04 7.61 6.28
C GLY A 40 0.42 7.92 4.91
N PRO A 41 -0.69 7.27 4.53
CA PRO A 41 -1.47 6.34 5.35
C PRO A 41 -0.76 4.98 5.48
N TYR A 42 -1.26 4.13 6.37
CA TYR A 42 -0.73 2.80 6.62
C TYR A 42 -1.80 1.73 6.40
N GLN A 43 -1.37 0.55 5.97
CA GLN A 43 -2.25 -0.60 5.85
C GLN A 43 -2.39 -1.30 7.21
N LEU A 44 -3.62 -1.64 7.61
CA LEU A 44 -3.86 -2.59 8.69
C LEU A 44 -4.03 -3.99 8.06
N ARG A 45 -3.15 -4.92 8.41
CA ARG A 45 -3.22 -6.32 7.97
C ARG A 45 -3.31 -7.23 9.18
N ALA A 46 -4.42 -7.94 9.30
CA ALA A 46 -4.69 -8.81 10.44
C ALA A 46 -5.47 -10.04 9.98
N LYS A 47 -4.76 -11.05 9.44
CA LYS A 47 -5.40 -12.23 8.84
C LYS A 47 -6.02 -13.17 9.89
N SER A 48 -5.59 -13.04 11.14
CA SER A 48 -6.12 -13.84 12.25
C SER A 48 -7.39 -13.29 12.89
N LEU A 49 -7.81 -12.06 12.57
CA LEU A 49 -8.98 -11.42 13.18
C LEU A 49 -10.25 -11.68 12.36
N GLN A 50 -11.39 -11.74 13.05
CA GLN A 50 -12.71 -11.66 12.42
C GLN A 50 -13.11 -10.20 12.18
N ALA A 51 -14.20 -9.97 11.43
CA ALA A 51 -14.64 -8.64 11.03
C ALA A 51 -14.89 -7.69 12.22
N GLU A 52 -15.57 -8.16 13.28
CA GLU A 52 -15.83 -7.30 14.45
C GLU A 52 -14.54 -6.95 15.21
N GLU A 53 -13.64 -7.92 15.38
CA GLU A 53 -12.34 -7.71 16.04
C GLU A 53 -11.44 -6.77 15.22
N TYR A 54 -11.48 -6.90 13.90
CA TYR A 54 -10.77 -6.04 12.97
C TYR A 54 -11.27 -4.59 13.06
N ALA A 55 -12.59 -4.39 13.10
CA ALA A 55 -13.21 -3.08 13.28
C ALA A 55 -12.81 -2.44 14.62
N ALA A 56 -12.93 -3.19 15.72
CA ALA A 56 -12.54 -2.70 17.06
C ALA A 56 -11.05 -2.34 17.14
N MET A 57 -10.18 -3.13 16.52
CA MET A 57 -8.76 -2.81 16.43
C MET A 57 -8.50 -1.55 15.60
N ALA A 58 -9.19 -1.38 14.47
CA ALA A 58 -9.06 -0.19 13.64
C ALA A 58 -9.54 1.08 14.37
N GLU A 59 -10.67 1.01 15.08
CA GLU A 59 -11.18 2.11 15.92
C GLU A 59 -10.14 2.51 16.97
N HIS A 60 -9.60 1.52 17.70
CA HIS A 60 -8.55 1.75 18.70
C HIS A 60 -7.33 2.44 18.09
N LEU A 61 -6.78 1.88 17.00
CA LEU A 61 -5.60 2.45 16.34
C LEU A 61 -5.87 3.85 15.77
N HIS A 62 -7.08 4.10 15.26
CA HIS A 62 -7.49 5.42 14.79
C HIS A 62 -7.52 6.44 15.94
N ALA A 63 -8.12 6.09 17.09
CA ALA A 63 -8.14 6.97 18.26
C ALA A 63 -6.73 7.29 18.76
N ARG A 64 -5.84 6.29 18.78
CA ARG A 64 -4.41 6.47 19.12
C ARG A 64 -3.70 7.36 18.11
N TRP A 65 -3.96 7.16 16.81
CA TRP A 65 -3.40 7.98 15.74
C TRP A 65 -3.83 9.44 15.87
N ILE A 66 -5.12 9.74 16.00
CA ILE A 66 -5.65 11.11 16.05
C ILE A 66 -5.22 11.85 17.31
N SER A 67 -5.18 11.18 18.47
CA SER A 67 -4.83 11.81 19.75
C SER A 67 -3.35 12.18 19.89
N ALA A 68 -2.47 11.59 19.08
CA ALA A 68 -1.04 11.84 19.18
C ALA A 68 -0.59 13.12 18.47
N GLU A 69 0.38 13.81 19.07
CA GLU A 69 1.05 14.95 18.45
C GLU A 69 1.75 14.53 17.14
N SER A 70 1.61 15.37 16.11
CA SER A 70 2.28 15.17 14.83
C SER A 70 3.71 15.71 14.87
N GLY A 71 4.67 14.93 14.37
CA GLY A 71 6.06 15.36 14.21
C GLY A 71 6.34 16.17 12.94
N GLY A 72 5.35 16.36 12.05
CA GLY A 72 5.53 17.06 10.78
C GLY A 72 4.23 17.31 10.00
N GLU A 73 4.38 17.91 8.82
CA GLU A 73 3.30 18.27 7.89
C GLU A 73 2.90 17.08 6.98
N ASN A 74 2.22 16.08 7.53
CA ASN A 74 1.58 15.04 6.72
C ASN A 74 0.04 15.19 6.81
N ARG A 75 -0.63 15.26 5.65
CA ARG A 75 -2.10 15.38 5.53
C ARG A 75 -2.90 14.30 6.26
N TRP A 76 -2.29 13.16 6.55
CA TRP A 76 -2.91 12.03 7.23
C TRP A 76 -2.88 12.18 8.76
N HIS A 77 -2.15 13.16 9.33
CA HIS A 77 -2.03 13.34 10.77
C HIS A 77 -3.31 13.79 11.50
N SER A 78 -4.22 14.42 10.78
CA SER A 78 -5.50 14.93 11.28
C SER A 78 -6.70 14.27 10.62
N ARG A 79 -6.49 13.12 9.97
CA ARG A 79 -7.48 12.41 9.15
C ARG A 79 -7.39 10.90 9.40
N PRO A 80 -8.39 10.14 8.97
CA PRO A 80 -8.27 8.69 8.86
C PRO A 80 -7.02 8.34 8.06
N ALA A 81 -6.19 7.46 8.60
CA ALA A 81 -4.91 7.07 7.99
C ALA A 81 -4.80 5.56 7.75
N ILE A 82 -5.88 4.82 8.01
CA ILE A 82 -5.89 3.35 7.90
C ILE A 82 -6.41 2.95 6.52
N ILE A 83 -5.65 2.12 5.81
CA ILE A 83 -6.11 1.37 4.65
C ILE A 83 -6.43 -0.04 5.12
N ALA A 84 -7.67 -0.48 4.96
CA ALA A 84 -8.03 -1.84 5.33
C ALA A 84 -7.41 -2.86 4.36
N ASN A 85 -7.03 -4.04 4.82
CA ASN A 85 -6.61 -5.14 3.96
C ASN A 85 -7.69 -6.22 3.93
N ASP A 86 -8.26 -6.50 2.76
CA ASP A 86 -9.28 -7.54 2.47
C ASP A 86 -10.67 -7.34 3.15
N PHE A 87 -10.78 -6.52 4.20
CA PHE A 87 -12.05 -6.24 4.90
C PHE A 87 -12.87 -5.09 4.24
N LEU A 88 -13.37 -5.30 3.02
CA LEU A 88 -14.09 -4.28 2.24
C LEU A 88 -15.34 -3.73 2.94
N GLU A 89 -16.25 -4.60 3.40
CA GLU A 89 -17.51 -4.16 4.03
C GLU A 89 -17.25 -3.37 5.32
N VAL A 90 -16.26 -3.79 6.12
CA VAL A 90 -15.83 -3.06 7.32
C VAL A 90 -15.28 -1.68 6.94
N ALA A 91 -14.40 -1.59 5.94
CA ALA A 91 -13.85 -0.31 5.49
C ALA A 91 -14.93 0.65 5.00
N TRP A 92 -15.95 0.11 4.30
CA TRP A 92 -17.06 0.89 3.78
C TRP A 92 -17.98 1.41 4.89
N HIS A 93 -18.32 0.58 5.88
CA HIS A 93 -19.16 0.99 7.01
C HIS A 93 -18.49 1.96 7.99
N HIS A 94 -17.16 1.96 8.05
CA HIS A 94 -16.36 2.72 9.01
C HIS A 94 -15.41 3.72 8.34
N SER A 95 -15.91 4.45 7.34
CA SER A 95 -15.14 5.46 6.57
C SER A 95 -14.55 6.63 7.39
N ASP A 96 -15.00 6.77 8.64
CA ASP A 96 -14.48 7.68 9.65
C ASP A 96 -13.17 7.19 10.29
N TRP A 97 -12.81 5.91 10.16
CA TRP A 97 -11.54 5.35 10.61
C TRP A 97 -10.62 4.94 9.46
N PHE A 98 -11.23 4.51 8.35
CA PHE A 98 -10.53 4.07 7.15
C PHE A 98 -10.50 5.16 6.08
N CYS A 99 -9.32 5.39 5.52
CA CYS A 99 -9.14 6.22 4.32
C CYS A 99 -9.18 5.41 3.02
N GLY A 100 -9.20 4.07 3.11
CA GLY A 100 -9.10 3.24 1.93
C GLY A 100 -9.15 1.73 2.17
N ILE A 101 -9.02 0.99 1.06
CA ILE A 101 -9.00 -0.46 0.99
C ILE A 101 -7.85 -0.96 0.11
N HIS A 102 -7.26 -2.07 0.50
CA HIS A 102 -6.36 -2.88 -0.29
C HIS A 102 -6.96 -4.27 -0.45
N LEU A 103 -7.03 -4.78 -1.69
CA LEU A 103 -7.57 -6.10 -1.98
C LEU A 103 -6.54 -7.01 -2.64
N GLY A 104 -6.46 -8.24 -2.15
CA GLY A 104 -5.80 -9.34 -2.84
C GLY A 104 -6.49 -9.72 -4.15
N ARG A 105 -5.79 -10.49 -4.99
CA ARG A 105 -6.32 -10.93 -6.29
C ARG A 105 -7.50 -11.88 -6.13
N SER A 106 -7.40 -12.83 -5.19
CA SER A 106 -8.46 -13.76 -4.83
C SER A 106 -9.71 -13.01 -4.39
N ASP A 107 -9.54 -11.99 -3.54
CA ASP A 107 -10.64 -11.22 -2.97
C ASP A 107 -11.40 -10.46 -4.07
N LEU A 108 -10.67 -9.88 -5.02
CA LEU A 108 -11.25 -9.24 -6.20
C LEU A 108 -12.05 -10.18 -7.08
N GLN A 109 -11.62 -11.43 -7.22
CA GLN A 109 -12.31 -12.43 -8.03
C GLN A 109 -13.55 -13.01 -7.34
N SER A 110 -13.61 -12.92 -6.01
CA SER A 110 -14.71 -13.41 -5.19
C SER A 110 -15.74 -12.37 -4.80
N LEU A 111 -15.57 -11.10 -5.21
CA LEU A 111 -16.53 -10.04 -4.87
C LEU A 111 -17.93 -10.39 -5.38
N SER A 112 -18.90 -10.31 -4.49
CA SER A 112 -20.32 -10.31 -4.84
C SER A 112 -20.70 -9.02 -5.58
N PRO A 113 -21.82 -8.98 -6.31
CA PRO A 113 -22.29 -7.74 -6.95
C PRO A 113 -22.48 -6.57 -5.98
N ARG A 114 -22.84 -6.87 -4.72
CA ARG A 114 -22.96 -5.85 -3.66
C ARG A 114 -21.58 -5.28 -3.28
N GLU A 115 -20.58 -6.13 -3.15
CA GLU A 115 -19.21 -5.72 -2.83
C GLU A 115 -18.56 -4.97 -4.00
N GLU A 116 -18.82 -5.35 -5.24
CA GLU A 116 -18.39 -4.57 -6.41
C GLU A 116 -18.97 -3.15 -6.38
N GLN A 117 -20.24 -3.01 -6.00
CA GLN A 117 -20.87 -1.70 -5.83
C GLN A 117 -20.22 -0.89 -4.70
N MET A 118 -19.92 -1.51 -3.56
CA MET A 118 -19.22 -0.86 -2.44
C MET A 118 -17.83 -0.36 -2.86
N LEU A 119 -17.05 -1.21 -3.55
CA LEU A 119 -15.74 -0.84 -4.07
C LEU A 119 -15.86 0.33 -5.07
N GLY A 120 -16.85 0.30 -5.96
CA GLY A 120 -17.15 1.41 -6.87
C GLY A 120 -17.42 2.72 -6.14
N GLN A 121 -18.21 2.68 -5.06
CA GLN A 121 -18.49 3.87 -4.24
C GLN A 121 -17.24 4.42 -3.53
N ILE A 122 -16.34 3.55 -3.06
CA ILE A 122 -15.06 3.97 -2.50
C ILE A 122 -14.23 4.69 -3.58
N LEU A 123 -14.13 4.12 -4.78
CA LEU A 123 -13.38 4.71 -5.88
C LEU A 123 -13.95 6.06 -6.33
N ASP A 124 -15.28 6.15 -6.45
CA ASP A 124 -15.98 7.35 -6.94
C ASP A 124 -15.99 8.49 -5.91
N SER A 125 -15.98 8.16 -4.62
CA SER A 125 -15.86 9.16 -3.53
C SER A 125 -14.44 9.69 -3.36
N GLY A 126 -13.46 9.14 -4.10
CA GLY A 126 -12.06 9.44 -3.90
C GLY A 126 -11.52 8.83 -2.61
N GLY A 127 -11.97 7.64 -2.21
CA GLY A 127 -11.25 6.83 -1.23
C GLY A 127 -9.96 6.26 -1.83
N VAL A 128 -8.99 5.94 -0.98
CA VAL A 128 -7.76 5.27 -1.44
C VAL A 128 -8.09 3.80 -1.71
N ALA A 129 -7.82 3.32 -2.92
CA ALA A 129 -8.03 1.92 -3.26
C ALA A 129 -6.79 1.37 -3.96
N GLY A 130 -6.36 0.17 -3.58
CA GLY A 130 -5.31 -0.53 -4.32
C GLY A 130 -5.52 -2.03 -4.37
N CYS A 131 -4.85 -2.66 -5.31
CA CYS A 131 -4.91 -4.11 -5.53
C CYS A 131 -3.51 -4.74 -5.57
N SER A 132 -3.42 -6.03 -5.25
CA SER A 132 -2.18 -6.81 -5.39
C SER A 132 -2.08 -7.48 -6.76
N THR A 133 -0.87 -7.46 -7.32
CA THR A 133 -0.49 -8.12 -8.59
C THR A 133 0.86 -8.81 -8.45
N HIS A 134 1.05 -9.87 -9.23
CA HIS A 134 2.19 -10.78 -9.13
C HIS A 134 2.89 -11.04 -10.47
N THR A 135 2.31 -10.57 -11.57
CA THR A 135 2.89 -10.71 -12.92
C THR A 135 2.82 -9.40 -13.70
N ALA A 136 3.59 -9.31 -14.79
CA ALA A 136 3.56 -8.17 -15.70
C ALA A 136 2.16 -7.93 -16.28
N GLU A 137 1.48 -9.01 -16.66
CA GLU A 137 0.14 -8.98 -17.24
C GLU A 137 -0.88 -8.47 -16.23
N GLU A 138 -0.87 -8.99 -15.00
CA GLU A 138 -1.77 -8.52 -13.94
C GLU A 138 -1.54 -7.06 -13.60
N PHE A 139 -0.28 -6.64 -13.51
CA PHE A 139 0.08 -5.26 -13.22
C PHE A 139 -0.43 -4.30 -14.31
N ARG A 140 -0.23 -4.66 -15.58
CA ARG A 140 -0.75 -3.90 -16.73
C ARG A 140 -2.28 -3.86 -16.71
N ASN A 141 -2.93 -5.02 -16.57
CA ASN A 141 -4.39 -5.11 -16.55
C ASN A 141 -4.98 -4.25 -15.43
N ALA A 142 -4.39 -4.26 -14.23
CA ALA A 142 -4.83 -3.42 -13.13
C ALA A 142 -4.66 -1.92 -13.43
N LEU A 143 -3.61 -1.51 -14.15
CA LEU A 143 -3.43 -0.13 -14.60
C LEU A 143 -4.36 0.24 -15.77
N GLU A 144 -4.84 -0.71 -16.56
CA GLU A 144 -5.82 -0.46 -17.62
C GLU A 144 -7.27 -0.45 -17.09
N GLU A 145 -7.55 -1.23 -16.05
CA GLU A 145 -8.85 -1.34 -15.42
C GLU A 145 -9.37 0.03 -14.95
N LYS A 146 -10.39 0.54 -15.65
CA LYS A 146 -11.19 1.68 -15.22
C LYS A 146 -12.30 1.19 -14.30
N ARG A 147 -11.95 0.89 -13.05
CA ARG A 147 -12.94 0.67 -11.98
C ARG A 147 -13.35 2.03 -11.40
N GLY A 148 -14.65 2.31 -11.40
CA GLY A 148 -15.17 3.63 -11.03
C GLY A 148 -14.70 4.75 -11.98
N GLY A 149 -14.89 6.00 -11.57
CA GLY A 149 -14.51 7.18 -12.36
C GLY A 149 -13.01 7.44 -12.45
N THR A 150 -12.21 6.89 -11.53
CA THR A 150 -10.79 7.24 -11.33
C THR A 150 -9.81 6.06 -11.42
N GLY A 151 -10.29 4.81 -11.33
CA GLY A 151 -9.44 3.62 -11.28
C GLY A 151 -8.71 3.45 -9.94
N TRP A 152 -7.83 2.45 -9.86
CA TRP A 152 -7.02 2.20 -8.66
C TRP A 152 -6.13 3.41 -8.31
N SER A 153 -6.09 3.78 -7.03
CA SER A 153 -5.18 4.81 -6.51
C SER A 153 -3.72 4.34 -6.55
N TYR A 154 -3.51 3.04 -6.35
CA TYR A 154 -2.21 2.40 -6.53
C TYR A 154 -2.37 0.93 -6.94
N VAL A 155 -1.35 0.36 -7.56
CA VAL A 155 -1.26 -1.08 -7.85
C VAL A 155 -0.02 -1.62 -7.16
N ALA A 156 -0.18 -2.63 -6.30
CA ALA A 156 0.92 -3.28 -5.63
C ALA A 156 1.51 -4.39 -6.51
N LEU A 157 2.83 -4.39 -6.68
CA LEU A 157 3.60 -5.38 -7.42
C LEU A 157 4.56 -6.10 -6.48
N GLY A 158 4.42 -7.42 -6.36
CA GLY A 158 5.30 -8.23 -5.54
C GLY A 158 4.95 -9.72 -5.52
N PRO A 159 5.57 -10.53 -4.66
CA PRO A 159 6.69 -10.15 -3.80
C PRO A 159 7.93 -9.79 -4.65
N VAL A 160 8.58 -8.68 -4.35
CA VAL A 160 9.84 -8.31 -5.05
C VAL A 160 10.97 -9.21 -4.57
N PHE A 161 11.11 -9.38 -3.27
CA PHE A 161 12.07 -10.27 -2.64
C PHE A 161 11.34 -11.33 -1.80
N SER A 162 12.01 -12.45 -1.56
CA SER A 162 11.50 -13.47 -0.64
C SER A 162 11.33 -12.88 0.76
N SER A 163 10.26 -13.29 1.44
CA SER A 163 9.98 -12.85 2.81
C SER A 163 9.35 -13.97 3.63
N ASP A 164 9.73 -14.06 4.89
CA ASP A 164 9.19 -15.08 5.82
C ASP A 164 7.76 -14.76 6.31
N SER A 165 7.17 -13.63 5.89
CA SER A 165 5.83 -13.20 6.30
C SER A 165 4.68 -14.02 5.71
N LYS A 166 4.97 -14.96 4.81
CA LYS A 166 3.99 -15.87 4.18
C LYS A 166 4.40 -17.36 4.29
N THR A 167 5.03 -17.75 5.39
CA THR A 167 5.65 -19.08 5.57
C THR A 167 4.71 -20.28 5.46
N ASN A 168 3.37 -20.11 5.48
CA ASN A 168 2.40 -21.22 5.44
C ASN A 168 1.17 -20.98 4.53
N SER A 169 1.21 -20.05 3.57
CA SER A 169 0.08 -19.86 2.63
C SER A 169 0.29 -20.66 1.35
N LEU A 170 -0.77 -21.27 0.82
CA LEU A 170 -0.80 -21.86 -0.53
C LEU A 170 -0.46 -20.82 -1.63
N ASP A 171 -0.56 -19.51 -1.32
CA ASP A 171 -0.31 -18.38 -2.23
C ASP A 171 1.13 -17.83 -2.17
N GLN A 172 2.14 -18.70 -2.16
CA GLN A 172 3.53 -18.27 -2.31
C GLN A 172 3.86 -17.98 -3.78
N ASN A 173 3.65 -16.73 -4.18
CA ASN A 173 4.18 -16.25 -5.46
C ASN A 173 5.71 -16.15 -5.41
N PRO A 174 6.42 -16.56 -6.47
CA PRO A 174 7.87 -16.45 -6.52
C PRO A 174 8.30 -14.98 -6.43
N ALA A 175 9.43 -14.74 -5.79
CA ALA A 175 10.02 -13.41 -5.76
C ALA A 175 10.39 -12.97 -7.19
N LEU A 176 9.98 -11.77 -7.57
CA LEU A 176 10.24 -11.22 -8.90
C LEU A 176 11.73 -10.88 -9.11
N GLY A 177 12.39 -10.37 -8.08
CA GLY A 177 13.74 -9.82 -8.18
C GLY A 177 13.77 -8.42 -8.81
N VAL A 178 14.93 -7.78 -8.71
CA VAL A 178 15.15 -6.40 -9.17
C VAL A 178 14.99 -6.28 -10.68
N GLU A 179 15.59 -7.22 -11.42
CA GLU A 179 15.60 -7.23 -12.88
C GLU A 179 14.17 -7.33 -13.41
N LYS A 180 13.37 -8.26 -12.87
CA LYS A 180 12.00 -8.46 -13.36
C LYS A 180 11.10 -7.28 -13.04
N VAL A 181 11.20 -6.72 -11.85
CA VAL A 181 10.44 -5.51 -11.50
C VAL A 181 10.85 -4.34 -12.41
N SER A 182 12.15 -4.16 -12.64
CA SER A 182 12.68 -3.13 -13.55
C SER A 182 12.16 -3.30 -14.98
N GLU A 183 12.07 -4.53 -15.49
CA GLU A 183 11.44 -4.83 -16.78
C GLU A 183 9.95 -4.47 -16.80
N ILE A 184 9.20 -4.85 -15.76
CA ILE A 184 7.75 -4.62 -15.69
C ILE A 184 7.44 -3.12 -15.67
N VAL A 185 8.08 -2.36 -14.79
CA VAL A 185 7.75 -0.93 -14.62
C VAL A 185 8.23 -0.07 -15.77
N ALA A 186 9.20 -0.55 -16.56
CA ALA A 186 9.71 0.12 -17.75
C ALA A 186 9.15 -0.46 -19.06
N ASP A 187 8.11 -1.30 -18.99
CA ASP A 187 7.47 -1.85 -20.17
C ASP A 187 6.88 -0.70 -21.02
N PRO A 188 7.28 -0.53 -22.29
CA PRO A 188 6.73 0.51 -23.15
C PRO A 188 5.21 0.47 -23.27
N ALA A 189 4.60 -0.72 -23.18
CA ALA A 189 3.15 -0.87 -23.21
C ALA A 189 2.47 -0.17 -22.01
N LEU A 190 3.17 0.02 -20.89
CA LEU A 190 2.66 0.82 -19.77
C LEU A 190 2.63 2.31 -20.09
N SER A 191 3.57 2.84 -20.88
CA SER A 191 3.57 4.27 -21.20
C SER A 191 2.34 4.67 -22.01
N ASP A 192 1.87 3.81 -22.92
CA ASP A 192 0.61 4.03 -23.63
C ASP A 192 -0.60 4.07 -22.67
N VAL A 193 -0.60 3.21 -21.65
CA VAL A 193 -1.65 3.18 -20.61
C VAL A 193 -1.59 4.42 -19.71
N LEU A 194 -0.40 4.88 -19.36
CA LEU A 194 -0.17 5.98 -18.42
C LEU A 194 -0.32 7.35 -19.06
N SER A 195 0.13 7.55 -20.30
CA SER A 195 0.01 8.81 -21.05
C SER A 195 -1.44 9.26 -21.27
N GLY A 196 -2.38 8.31 -21.28
CA GLY A 196 -3.82 8.58 -21.35
C GLY A 196 -4.46 9.03 -20.02
N ARG A 197 -3.73 9.01 -18.90
CA ARG A 197 -4.25 9.35 -17.57
C ARG A 197 -3.93 10.80 -17.21
N GLN A 198 -4.93 11.51 -16.69
CA GLN A 198 -4.73 12.86 -16.14
C GLN A 198 -3.99 12.88 -14.79
N ILE A 199 -3.83 11.71 -14.16
CA ILE A 199 -3.26 11.55 -12.83
C ILE A 199 -2.16 10.50 -12.91
N ARG A 200 -1.00 10.81 -12.32
CA ARG A 200 0.10 9.85 -12.18
C ARG A 200 -0.38 8.60 -11.43
N SER A 201 -0.08 7.43 -11.98
CA SER A 201 -0.32 6.16 -11.31
C SER A 201 0.78 5.89 -10.27
N THR A 202 0.43 5.16 -9.22
CA THR A 202 1.38 4.74 -8.17
C THR A 202 1.56 3.23 -8.22
N ALA A 203 2.80 2.78 -8.35
CA ALA A 203 3.19 1.40 -8.14
C ALA A 203 3.75 1.22 -6.74
N VAL A 204 3.09 0.37 -5.95
CA VAL A 204 3.59 -0.02 -4.63
C VAL A 204 4.43 -1.29 -4.80
N LEU A 205 5.72 -1.23 -4.53
CA LEU A 205 6.59 -2.39 -4.58
C LEU A 205 6.55 -3.05 -3.21
N ILE A 206 6.21 -4.34 -3.13
CA ILE A 206 5.96 -5.03 -1.85
C ILE A 206 6.69 -6.37 -1.78
N GLY A 207 7.11 -6.78 -0.58
CA GLY A 207 7.67 -8.12 -0.32
C GLY A 207 9.18 -8.08 -0.13
N GLY A 208 9.61 -8.32 1.11
CA GLY A 208 11.02 -8.44 1.49
C GLY A 208 11.85 -7.16 1.24
N LEU A 209 11.23 -5.98 1.23
CA LEU A 209 11.95 -4.72 1.06
C LEU A 209 12.61 -4.27 2.37
N ASP A 210 13.82 -3.76 2.24
CA ASP A 210 14.61 -3.04 3.23
C ASP A 210 15.29 -1.84 2.53
N PRO A 211 15.95 -0.93 3.25
CA PRO A 211 16.57 0.25 2.65
C PRO A 211 17.60 -0.06 1.55
N ASP A 212 18.40 -1.12 1.69
CA ASP A 212 19.46 -1.45 0.72
C ASP A 212 18.85 -2.07 -0.54
N ARG A 213 17.87 -2.95 -0.36
CA ARG A 213 17.08 -3.55 -1.45
C ARG A 213 16.28 -2.50 -2.21
N TRP A 214 15.74 -1.50 -1.51
CA TRP A 214 15.05 -0.38 -2.15
C TRP A 214 16.01 0.46 -2.99
N ARG A 215 17.21 0.79 -2.50
CA ARG A 215 18.23 1.51 -3.28
C ARG A 215 18.60 0.76 -4.55
N ALA A 216 18.88 -0.54 -4.45
CA ALA A 216 19.21 -1.37 -5.61
C ALA A 216 18.08 -1.38 -6.66
N LEU A 217 16.83 -1.44 -6.20
CA LEU A 217 15.66 -1.41 -7.07
C LEU A 217 15.46 -0.04 -7.74
N ARG A 218 15.70 1.05 -7.01
CA ARG A 218 15.66 2.41 -7.54
C ARG A 218 16.72 2.64 -8.61
N GLU A 219 17.97 2.27 -8.34
CA GLU A 219 19.06 2.36 -9.32
C GLU A 219 18.75 1.60 -10.61
N ALA A 220 18.11 0.43 -10.51
CA ALA A 220 17.72 -0.38 -11.67
C ALA A 220 16.55 0.21 -12.47
N THR A 221 15.65 0.97 -11.82
CA THR A 221 14.45 1.55 -12.45
C THR A 221 14.71 2.93 -13.03
N GLU A 222 15.53 3.75 -12.38
CA GLU A 222 15.91 5.09 -12.85
C GLU A 222 16.67 5.05 -14.18
N ARG A 223 17.51 4.02 -14.39
CA ARG A 223 18.20 3.79 -15.68
C ARG A 223 17.25 3.61 -16.86
N ARG A 224 15.95 3.42 -16.62
CA ARG A 224 14.92 3.16 -17.64
C ARG A 224 13.91 4.31 -17.82
N ASN A 225 14.11 5.46 -17.17
CA ASN A 225 13.34 6.70 -17.30
C ASN A 225 11.81 6.59 -17.17
N VAL A 226 11.33 6.04 -16.05
CA VAL A 226 9.89 5.84 -15.80
C VAL A 226 9.25 7.12 -15.19
N GLU A 227 9.07 8.17 -15.99
CA GLU A 227 8.58 9.48 -15.50
C GLU A 227 7.08 9.51 -15.16
N GLU A 228 6.31 8.56 -15.69
CA GLU A 228 4.84 8.51 -15.60
C GLU A 228 4.30 7.68 -14.41
N LEU A 229 5.18 6.92 -13.75
CA LEU A 229 4.84 6.00 -12.66
C LEU A 229 5.59 6.37 -11.37
N SER A 230 4.85 6.63 -10.30
CA SER A 230 5.45 6.85 -8.98
C SER A 230 5.73 5.51 -8.32
N LEU A 231 6.98 5.22 -7.98
CA LEU A 231 7.37 3.99 -7.28
C LEU A 231 7.42 4.24 -5.77
N VAL A 232 6.70 3.44 -4.99
CA VAL A 232 6.60 3.54 -3.54
C VAL A 232 6.96 2.19 -2.91
N PRO A 233 7.96 2.10 -2.02
CA PRO A 233 8.24 0.87 -1.29
C PRO A 233 7.17 0.64 -0.21
N ALA A 234 6.73 -0.60 -0.07
CA ALA A 234 5.94 -1.06 1.07
C ALA A 234 6.78 -1.91 2.03
N ALA A 235 6.66 -1.62 3.31
CA ALA A 235 7.41 -2.32 4.36
C ALA A 235 6.51 -2.75 5.52
N ILE A 236 6.71 -3.97 6.00
CA ILE A 236 5.98 -4.52 7.14
C ILE A 236 6.65 -4.06 8.45
N ALA A 237 5.84 -3.54 9.38
CA ALA A 237 5.99 -3.31 10.83
C ALA A 237 7.39 -3.09 11.46
N SER A 238 8.42 -3.88 11.12
CA SER A 238 9.78 -3.78 11.71
C SER A 238 10.65 -2.66 11.14
N VAL A 239 10.03 -1.58 10.70
CA VAL A 239 10.75 -0.43 10.16
C VAL A 239 11.38 0.42 11.28
N LEU A 240 11.03 0.16 12.55
CA LEU A 240 11.57 0.88 13.70
C LEU A 240 13.09 0.79 13.80
N ASP A 241 13.67 -0.38 13.51
CA ASP A 241 15.13 -0.61 13.59
C ASP A 241 15.91 -0.03 12.39
N GLY A 242 15.22 0.70 11.50
CA GLY A 242 15.82 1.23 10.28
C GLY A 242 15.24 2.56 9.81
N ALA A 243 14.51 3.29 10.65
CA ALA A 243 13.82 4.52 10.24
C ALA A 243 14.77 5.55 9.61
N GLN A 244 15.93 5.78 10.21
CA GLN A 244 16.96 6.65 9.64
C GLN A 244 17.45 6.14 8.28
N ARG A 245 17.72 4.83 8.17
CA ARG A 245 18.18 4.22 6.92
C ARG A 245 17.11 4.32 5.81
N TRP A 246 15.83 4.22 6.18
CA TRP A 246 14.73 4.43 5.25
C TRP A 246 14.64 5.89 4.81
N ASN A 247 14.74 6.85 5.71
CA ASN A 247 14.78 8.27 5.33
C ASN A 247 15.96 8.54 4.39
N GLU A 248 17.17 8.08 4.71
CA GLU A 248 18.34 8.19 3.82
C GLU A 248 18.11 7.53 2.45
N ALA A 249 17.44 6.36 2.41
CA ALA A 249 17.14 5.66 1.17
C ALA A 249 16.00 6.30 0.35
N LEU A 250 15.17 7.14 0.98
CA LEU A 250 14.08 7.88 0.33
C LEU A 250 14.52 9.30 -0.10
N GLU A 251 15.35 9.98 0.70
CA GLU A 251 15.86 11.34 0.48
C GLU A 251 17.00 11.40 -0.55
N GLY A 252 17.70 10.29 -0.76
CA GLY A 252 18.97 10.24 -1.48
C GLY A 252 19.01 10.98 -2.82
N HIS A 253 17.89 11.15 -3.53
CA HIS A 253 17.86 11.74 -4.88
C HIS A 253 16.59 12.57 -5.19
N SER A 254 16.10 13.40 -4.26
CA SER A 254 15.10 14.46 -4.56
C SER A 254 15.69 15.65 -5.31
#